data_AF-A0A3E1E4E9-F1
#
_entry.id   AF-A0A3E1E4E9-F1
#
_cell.length_a   1.000
_cell.length_b   1.000
_cell.length_c   1.000
_cell.angle_alpha   90.00
_cell.angle_beta   90.00
_cell.angle_gamma   90.00
#
_symmetry.space_group_name_H-M   'P 1'
#
loop_
_entity.id
_entity.type
_entity.pdbx_description
1 polymer ?
#
loop_
_entity_poly.entity_id
_entity_poly.type
_entity_poly.pdbx_seq_one_letter_code
_entity_poly.pdbx_strand_id
1 'polypeptide(L)'
;MSTLGHRGSPRRRLFAGLVFLLPNILGFAAFTLVPLVMSFGIAFTDWDTLRHNIFRRESLRFVGFENFSWLFHHPDFLHYLGNTFFMMLGLPFAIAGSLGAALLLTRVSHRPVARRGAFIVATLLLTGSGLLLRMGGMGQAGVWCIFGVLAAGSLVAGVLTGGSVYRTL
;
A
#
# COMPACT_ATOMS: atom_id res chain seq x y z
N MET A 1 -35.03 36.26 11.35
CA MET A 1 -34.57 35.09 12.13
C MET A 1 -33.05 35.09 12.12
N SER A 2 -32.44 35.33 13.29
CA SER A 2 -31.03 35.63 13.50
C SER A 2 -30.09 34.45 13.23
N THR A 3 -29.16 34.62 12.29
CA THR A 3 -28.01 33.73 12.10
C THR A 3 -26.99 34.00 13.20
N LEU A 4 -27.09 33.27 14.32
CA LEU A 4 -26.09 33.30 15.39
C LEU A 4 -24.80 32.64 14.90
N GLY A 5 -23.94 33.45 14.28
CA GLY A 5 -22.57 33.09 13.96
C GLY A 5 -21.80 32.84 15.25
N HIS A 6 -21.45 31.58 15.51
CA HIS A 6 -20.63 31.17 16.64
C HIS A 6 -19.20 31.74 16.47
N ARG A 7 -18.99 32.97 16.93
CA ARG A 7 -17.69 33.67 16.97
C ARG A 7 -16.81 33.11 18.10
N GLY A 8 -16.49 31.82 18.04
CA GLY A 8 -15.39 31.27 18.84
C GLY A 8 -14.07 31.87 18.36
N SER A 9 -13.17 32.24 19.28
CA SER A 9 -11.86 32.78 18.93
C SER A 9 -11.12 31.79 18.00
N PRO A 10 -10.42 32.26 16.95
CA PRO A 10 -9.70 31.38 16.01
C PRO A 10 -8.77 30.37 16.72
N ARG A 11 -8.16 30.81 17.84
CA ARG A 11 -7.31 29.98 18.70
C ARG A 11 -8.05 28.80 19.34
N ARG A 12 -9.30 28.99 19.79
CA ARG A 12 -10.11 27.93 20.42
C ARG A 12 -10.56 26.88 19.41
N ARG A 13 -10.82 27.27 18.16
CA ARG A 13 -11.12 26.34 17.06
C ARG A 13 -9.89 25.53 16.63
N LEU A 14 -8.73 26.17 16.53
CA LEU A 14 -7.47 25.48 16.27
C LEU A 14 -7.14 24.48 17.38
N PHE A 15 -7.29 24.88 18.64
CA PHE A 15 -7.05 23.98 19.77
C PHE A 15 -8.02 22.78 19.80
N ALA A 16 -9.31 23.01 19.57
CA ALA A 16 -10.29 21.91 19.49
C ALA A 16 -10.00 20.96 18.31
N GLY A 17 -9.60 21.50 17.15
CA GLY A 17 -9.17 20.69 16.01
C GLY A 17 -7.88 19.90 16.30
N LEU A 18 -6.91 20.52 16.99
CA LEU A 18 -5.67 19.87 17.39
C LEU A 18 -5.92 18.73 18.38
N VAL A 19 -6.80 18.92 19.36
CA VAL A 19 -7.16 17.89 20.34
C VAL A 19 -7.83 16.69 19.67
N PHE A 20 -8.68 16.93 18.67
CA PHE A 20 -9.31 15.85 17.89
C PHE A 20 -8.30 15.11 16.99
N LEU A 21 -7.30 15.84 16.47
CA LEU A 21 -6.24 15.26 15.63
C LEU A 21 -5.11 14.62 16.44
N LEU A 22 -4.94 15.03 17.71
CA LEU A 22 -3.91 14.58 18.64
C LEU A 22 -3.80 13.05 18.74
N PRO A 23 -4.89 12.27 18.94
CA PRO A 23 -4.79 10.82 19.04
C PRO A 23 -4.29 10.17 17.73
N ASN A 24 -4.65 10.74 16.58
CA ASN A 24 -4.16 10.25 15.29
C ASN A 24 -2.66 10.55 15.11
N ILE A 25 -2.23 11.79 15.42
CA ILE A 25 -0.82 12.20 15.35
C ILE A 25 0.02 11.40 16.33
N LEU A 26 -0.47 11.16 17.56
CA LEU A 26 0.21 10.34 18.55
C LEU A 26 0.37 8.90 18.08
N GLY A 27 -0.67 8.31 17.48
CA GLY A 27 -0.60 6.98 16.88
C GLY A 27 0.44 6.92 15.76
N PHE A 28 0.40 7.86 14.82
CA PHE A 28 1.39 7.97 13.74
C PHE A 28 2.81 8.16 14.28
N ALA A 29 2.99 9.03 15.27
CA ALA A 29 4.30 9.29 15.86
C ALA A 29 4.84 8.02 16.56
N ALA A 30 4.02 7.36 17.38
CA ALA A 30 4.43 6.18 18.13
C ALA A 30 4.74 4.97 17.24
N PHE A 31 3.96 4.74 16.18
CA PHE A 31 4.09 3.53 15.35
C PHE A 31 4.83 3.72 14.04
N THR A 32 5.01 4.96 13.57
CA THR A 32 5.71 5.24 12.30
C THR A 32 6.93 6.09 12.53
N LEU A 33 6.80 7.23 13.21
CA LEU A 33 7.91 8.18 13.36
C LEU A 33 9.01 7.62 14.28
N VAL A 34 8.64 7.05 15.43
CA VAL A 34 9.58 6.44 16.37
C VAL A 34 10.41 5.33 15.70
N PRO A 35 9.83 4.27 15.10
CA PRO A 35 10.62 3.25 14.42
C PRO A 35 11.39 3.78 13.22
N LEU A 36 10.89 4.79 12.50
CA LEU A 36 11.62 5.44 11.42
C LEU A 36 12.90 6.11 11.92
N VAL A 37 12.82 6.90 13.00
CA VAL A 37 13.97 7.58 13.60
C VAL A 37 14.96 6.57 14.17
N MET A 38 14.47 5.49 14.80
CA MET A 38 15.32 4.40 15.27
C MET A 38 16.06 3.72 14.11
N SER A 39 15.37 3.36 13.03
CA SER A 39 15.99 2.80 11.83
C SER A 39 17.02 3.73 11.21
N PHE A 40 16.74 5.05 11.22
CA PHE A 40 17.70 6.04 10.76
C PHE A 40 18.96 6.08 11.63
N GLY A 41 18.83 6.03 12.97
CA GLY A 41 19.98 5.95 13.87
C GLY A 41 20.79 4.66 13.70
N ILE A 42 20.10 3.53 13.49
CA ILE A 42 20.72 2.24 13.21
C ILE A 42 21.52 2.26 11.89
N ALA A 43 21.07 2.98 10.86
CA ALA A 43 21.77 3.07 9.58
C ALA A 43 23.21 3.63 9.68
N PHE A 44 23.50 4.46 10.69
CA PHE A 44 24.86 5.01 10.94
C PHE A 44 25.69 4.16 11.91
N THR A 45 25.15 3.03 12.36
CA THR A 45 25.76 2.13 13.35
C THR A 45 26.08 0.78 12.68
N ASP A 46 27.11 0.08 13.16
CA ASP A 46 27.42 -1.29 12.74
C ASP A 46 26.41 -2.24 13.37
N TRP A 47 25.20 -2.29 12.79
CA TRP A 47 24.16 -3.20 13.26
C TRP A 47 24.15 -4.44 12.37
N ASP A 48 24.86 -5.47 12.80
CA ASP A 48 24.77 -6.80 12.22
C ASP A 48 23.76 -7.63 13.01
N THR A 49 22.63 -7.97 12.39
CA THR A 49 21.53 -8.74 12.99
C THR A 49 22.00 -10.11 13.52
N LEU A 50 23.12 -10.63 12.99
CA LEU A 50 23.73 -11.89 13.44
C LEU A 50 24.63 -11.74 14.68
N ARG A 51 25.18 -10.54 14.92
CA ARG A 51 26.11 -10.27 16.05
C ARG A 51 25.41 -9.56 17.21
N HIS A 52 24.48 -8.65 16.93
CA HIS A 52 23.67 -7.92 17.91
C HIS A 52 22.30 -8.59 18.08
N ASN A 53 22.27 -9.66 18.87
CA ASN A 53 21.03 -10.36 19.24
C ASN A 53 20.80 -10.25 20.77
N ILE A 54 19.58 -10.51 21.23
CA ILE A 54 19.12 -10.53 22.62
C ILE A 54 20.03 -11.40 23.53
N PHE A 55 20.77 -12.35 22.95
CA PHE A 55 21.72 -13.24 23.63
C PHE A 55 23.18 -12.75 23.65
N ARG A 56 23.55 -11.70 22.90
CA ARG A 56 24.91 -11.12 22.86
C ARG A 56 24.86 -9.60 22.96
N ARG A 57 25.39 -9.07 24.08
CA ARG A 57 25.59 -7.62 24.27
C ARG A 57 26.95 -7.21 23.69
N GLU A 58 27.06 -7.15 22.37
CA GLU A 58 28.18 -6.44 21.74
C GLU A 58 27.90 -4.93 21.71
N SER A 59 28.94 -4.12 21.89
CA SER A 59 28.83 -2.67 21.85
C SER A 59 28.49 -2.22 20.44
N LEU A 60 27.42 -1.44 20.28
CA LEU A 60 27.10 -0.77 19.03
C LEU A 60 28.21 0.21 18.68
N ARG A 61 28.94 -0.07 17.61
CA ARG A 61 29.98 0.83 17.12
C ARG A 61 29.36 1.81 16.14
N PHE A 62 29.48 3.10 16.42
CA PHE A 62 29.07 4.14 15.49
C PHE A 62 30.09 4.21 14.36
N VAL A 63 29.67 3.92 13.13
CA VAL A 63 30.54 3.86 11.94
C VAL A 63 30.26 5.01 10.96
N GLY A 64 29.24 5.83 11.25
CA GLY A 64 28.91 7.00 10.44
C GLY A 64 28.55 6.62 9.01
N PHE A 65 29.38 7.03 8.04
CA PHE A 65 29.12 6.87 6.61
C PHE A 65 29.76 5.64 5.97
N GLU A 66 30.51 4.82 6.72
CA GLU A 66 31.22 3.66 6.17
C GLU A 66 30.26 2.63 5.58
N ASN A 67 29.09 2.42 6.21
CA ASN A 67 28.02 1.54 5.72
C ASN A 67 27.55 1.91 4.31
N PHE A 68 27.42 3.20 4.02
CA PHE A 68 26.99 3.66 2.70
C PHE A 68 28.09 3.45 1.66
N SER A 69 29.35 3.75 2.00
CA SER A 69 30.49 3.50 1.12
C SER A 69 30.59 2.01 0.76
N TRP A 70 30.48 1.13 1.74
CA TRP A 70 30.50 -0.32 1.52
C TRP A 70 29.36 -0.78 0.60
N LEU A 71 28.14 -0.26 0.80
CA LEU A 71 26.98 -0.59 -0.01
C LEU A 71 27.17 -0.20 -1.49
N PHE A 72 27.73 0.99 -1.77
CA PHE A 72 27.96 1.44 -3.14
C PHE A 72 29.05 0.66 -3.89
N HIS A 73 30.01 0.07 -3.17
CA HIS A 73 31.06 -0.75 -3.77
C HIS A 73 30.66 -2.23 -3.92
N HIS A 74 29.48 -2.61 -3.42
CA HIS A 74 29.01 -3.99 -3.51
C HIS A 74 28.64 -4.33 -4.97
N PRO A 75 29.15 -5.45 -5.54
CA PRO A 75 28.95 -5.78 -6.96
C PRO A 75 27.47 -5.91 -7.35
N ASP A 76 26.63 -6.37 -6.42
CA ASP A 76 25.20 -6.58 -6.66
C ASP A 76 24.33 -5.33 -6.44
N PHE A 77 24.88 -4.23 -5.94
CA PHE A 77 24.10 -3.02 -5.63
C PHE A 77 23.35 -2.48 -6.84
N LEU A 78 24.04 -2.37 -7.99
CA LEU A 78 23.44 -1.94 -9.25
C LEU A 78 22.42 -2.94 -9.78
N HIS A 79 22.62 -4.23 -9.55
CA HIS A 79 21.68 -5.27 -9.96
C HIS A 79 20.36 -5.15 -9.18
N TYR A 80 20.43 -5.01 -7.86
CA TYR A 80 19.25 -4.79 -7.03
C TYR A 80 18.56 -3.46 -7.35
N LEU A 81 19.31 -2.39 -7.57
CA LEU A 81 18.76 -1.09 -7.95
C LEU A 81 18.00 -1.17 -9.28
N GLY A 82 18.57 -1.85 -10.28
CA GLY A 82 17.92 -2.09 -11.56
C GLY A 82 16.62 -2.91 -11.43
N ASN A 83 16.62 -3.96 -10.60
CA ASN A 83 15.44 -4.76 -10.34
C ASN A 83 14.32 -3.95 -9.65
N THR A 84 14.66 -3.10 -8.68
CA THR A 84 13.68 -2.20 -8.04
C THR A 84 13.10 -1.21 -9.06
N PHE A 85 13.93 -0.64 -9.94
CA PHE A 85 13.45 0.26 -10.98
C PHE A 85 12.51 -0.44 -11.97
N PHE A 86 12.85 -1.67 -12.36
CA PHE A 86 11.99 -2.51 -13.19
C PHE A 86 10.65 -2.81 -12.51
N MET A 87 10.65 -3.12 -11.21
CA MET A 87 9.42 -3.31 -10.44
C MET A 87 8.58 -2.01 -10.35
N MET A 88 9.24 -0.85 -10.24
CA MET A 88 8.57 0.45 -10.19
C MET A 88 7.84 0.78 -11.49
N LEU A 89 8.32 0.30 -12.65
CA LEU A 89 7.60 0.39 -13.93
C LEU A 89 6.26 -0.40 -13.94
N GLY A 90 6.06 -1.32 -13.00
CA GLY A 90 4.76 -1.97 -12.80
C GLY A 90 3.68 -1.01 -12.27
N LEU A 91 4.05 0.02 -11.50
CA LEU A 91 3.12 1.01 -10.95
C LEU A 91 2.38 1.83 -12.01
N PRO A 92 3.04 2.46 -13.00
CA PRO A 92 2.33 3.20 -14.04
C PRO A 92 1.43 2.29 -14.88
N PHE A 93 1.82 1.02 -15.10
CA PHE A 93 0.97 0.06 -15.78
C PHE A 93 -0.29 -0.27 -14.96
N ALA A 94 -0.17 -0.44 -13.65
CA ALA A 94 -1.31 -0.66 -12.76
C ALA A 94 -2.26 0.55 -12.73
N ILE A 95 -1.72 1.77 -12.72
CA ILE A 95 -2.50 3.01 -12.78
C ILE A 95 -3.19 3.15 -14.14
N ALA A 96 -2.48 2.89 -15.24
CA ALA A 96 -3.06 2.91 -16.58
C ALA A 96 -4.18 1.87 -16.74
N GLY A 97 -3.99 0.67 -16.19
CA GLY A 97 -4.99 -0.39 -16.16
C GLY A 97 -6.23 0.00 -15.36
N SER A 98 -6.07 0.58 -14.16
CA SER A 98 -7.20 1.01 -13.33
C SER A 98 -7.97 2.17 -13.96
N LEU A 99 -7.26 3.11 -14.60
CA LEU A 99 -7.86 4.21 -15.35
C LEU A 99 -8.61 3.71 -16.59
N GLY A 100 -8.02 2.79 -17.36
CA GLY A 100 -8.67 2.16 -18.50
C GLY A 100 -9.96 1.42 -18.10
N ALA A 101 -9.92 0.67 -17.00
CA ALA A 101 -11.11 0.02 -16.44
C ALA A 101 -12.17 1.03 -15.99
N ALA A 102 -11.78 2.12 -15.33
CA ALA A 102 -12.69 3.18 -14.92
C ALA A 102 -13.37 3.85 -16.13
N LEU A 103 -12.63 4.17 -17.19
CA LEU A 103 -13.18 4.77 -18.41
C LEU A 103 -14.16 3.84 -19.13
N LEU A 104 -13.85 2.54 -19.19
CA LEU A 104 -14.74 1.53 -19.76
C LEU A 104 -16.05 1.45 -18.97
N LEU A 105 -15.97 1.50 -17.64
CA LEU A 105 -17.12 1.47 -16.74
C LEU A 105 -18.01 2.72 -16.91
N THR A 106 -17.40 3.91 -17.04
CA THR A 106 -18.13 5.17 -17.24
C THR A 106 -18.92 5.18 -18.55
N ARG A 107 -18.35 4.65 -19.65
CA ARG A 107 -19.03 4.56 -20.96
C ARG A 107 -20.22 3.58 -20.95
N VAL A 108 -20.18 2.58 -20.07
CA VAL A 108 -21.15 1.49 -19.96
C VAL A 108 -22.37 1.84 -19.08
N SER A 109 -22.40 3.06 -18.50
CA SER A 109 -23.38 3.49 -17.49
C SER A 109 -24.86 3.40 -17.90
N HIS A 110 -25.19 3.23 -19.18
CA HIS A 110 -26.58 3.09 -19.63
C HIS A 110 -27.11 1.63 -19.69
N ARG A 111 -26.27 0.60 -19.48
CA ARG A 111 -26.72 -0.81 -19.51
C ARG A 111 -26.19 -1.62 -18.31
N PRO A 112 -27.06 -2.10 -17.39
CA PRO A 112 -26.64 -2.80 -16.18
C PRO A 112 -25.91 -4.13 -16.44
N VAL A 113 -26.13 -4.77 -17.60
CA VAL A 113 -25.47 -6.03 -17.99
C VAL A 113 -24.01 -5.81 -18.40
N ALA A 114 -23.70 -4.71 -19.07
CA ALA A 114 -22.33 -4.41 -19.50
C ALA A 114 -21.43 -4.00 -18.32
N ARG A 115 -22.01 -3.43 -17.24
CA ARG A 115 -21.29 -3.13 -15.98
C ARG A 115 -20.76 -4.41 -15.34
N ARG A 116 -21.58 -5.48 -15.34
CA ARG A 116 -21.20 -6.81 -14.83
C ARG A 116 -20.10 -7.44 -15.68
N GLY A 117 -20.19 -7.32 -17.01
CA GLY A 117 -19.16 -7.82 -17.93
C GLY A 117 -17.78 -7.20 -17.72
N ALA A 118 -17.69 -5.89 -17.53
CA ALA A 118 -16.42 -5.19 -17.33
C ALA A 118 -15.70 -5.61 -16.03
N PHE A 119 -16.44 -5.77 -14.93
CA PHE A 119 -15.86 -6.25 -13.67
C PHE A 119 -15.42 -7.72 -13.75
N ILE A 120 -16.18 -8.56 -14.45
CA ILE A 120 -15.81 -9.97 -14.69
C ILE A 120 -14.55 -10.04 -15.56
N VAL A 121 -14.45 -9.27 -16.64
CA VAL A 121 -13.26 -9.24 -17.52
C VAL A 121 -12.03 -8.73 -16.78
N ALA A 122 -12.15 -7.66 -15.97
CA ALA A 122 -11.04 -7.17 -15.15
C ALA A 122 -10.55 -8.24 -14.15
N THR A 123 -11.48 -8.97 -13.53
CA THR A 123 -11.17 -10.06 -12.60
C THR A 123 -10.51 -11.24 -13.33
N LEU A 124 -10.99 -11.56 -14.54
CA LEU A 124 -10.43 -12.64 -15.36
C LEU A 124 -9.02 -12.32 -15.87
N LEU A 125 -8.75 -11.05 -16.21
CA LEU A 125 -7.41 -10.59 -16.62
C LEU A 125 -6.42 -10.60 -15.46
N LEU A 126 -6.85 -10.19 -14.26
CA LEU A 126 -6.02 -10.23 -13.04
C LEU A 126 -5.76 -11.66 -12.57
N THR A 127 -6.76 -12.53 -12.66
CA THR A 127 -6.61 -13.95 -12.28
C THR A 127 -5.81 -14.71 -13.35
N GLY A 128 -6.02 -14.37 -14.62
CA GLY A 128 -5.30 -14.93 -15.77
C GLY A 128 -3.82 -14.55 -15.79
N SER A 129 -3.46 -13.32 -15.42
CA SER A 129 -2.05 -12.93 -15.30
C SER A 129 -1.34 -13.69 -14.18
N GLY A 130 -2.02 -13.95 -13.05
CA GLY A 130 -1.50 -14.84 -11.98
C GLY A 130 -1.28 -16.28 -12.46
N LEU A 131 -2.19 -16.80 -13.30
CA LEU A 131 -2.11 -18.15 -13.88
C LEU A 131 -1.01 -18.28 -14.93
N LEU A 132 -0.76 -17.23 -15.72
CA LEU A 132 0.35 -17.16 -16.68
C LEU A 132 1.71 -17.07 -15.97
N LEU A 133 1.80 -16.32 -14.87
CA LEU A 133 3.03 -16.24 -14.06
C LEU A 133 3.34 -17.57 -13.35
N ARG A 134 2.33 -18.39 -13.03
CA ARG A 134 2.52 -19.76 -12.54
C ARG A 134 3.22 -20.67 -13.57
N MET A 135 2.95 -20.49 -14.86
CA MET A 135 3.64 -21.25 -15.92
C MET A 135 5.11 -20.80 -16.11
N GLY A 136 5.47 -19.61 -15.60
CA GLY A 136 6.83 -19.05 -15.64
C GLY A 136 7.76 -19.44 -14.47
N GLY A 137 7.34 -20.34 -13.57
CA GLY A 137 8.24 -20.97 -12.59
C GLY A 137 8.61 -20.18 -11.31
N MET A 138 7.88 -19.13 -10.94
CA MET A 138 8.17 -18.36 -9.71
C MET A 138 7.46 -18.91 -8.45
N GLY A 139 8.25 -19.36 -7.47
CA GLY A 139 7.81 -20.06 -6.24
C GLY A 139 7.03 -19.25 -5.19
N GLN A 140 6.71 -17.97 -5.42
CA GLN A 140 5.90 -17.12 -4.52
C GLN A 140 4.42 -16.99 -4.96
N ALA A 141 4.00 -17.77 -5.96
CA ALA A 141 2.71 -17.66 -6.63
C ALA A 141 1.47 -18.05 -5.78
N GLY A 142 1.64 -18.77 -4.67
CA GLY A 142 0.51 -19.18 -3.81
C GLY A 142 -0.17 -18.00 -3.11
N VAL A 143 0.59 -17.00 -2.70
CA VAL A 143 0.08 -15.82 -1.99
C VAL A 143 -0.74 -14.93 -2.95
N TRP A 144 -0.28 -14.78 -4.19
CA TRP A 144 -1.00 -14.04 -5.23
C TRP A 144 -2.33 -14.69 -5.62
N CYS A 145 -2.42 -16.02 -5.62
CA CYS A 145 -3.68 -16.72 -5.84
C CYS A 145 -4.70 -16.46 -4.71
N ILE A 146 -4.26 -16.42 -3.45
CA ILE A 146 -5.15 -16.16 -2.30
C ILE A 146 -5.70 -14.74 -2.35
N PHE A 147 -4.83 -13.74 -2.60
CA PHE A 147 -5.28 -12.36 -2.76
C PHE A 147 -6.20 -12.18 -3.97
N GLY A 148 -5.91 -12.85 -5.09
CA GLY A 148 -6.74 -12.85 -6.28
C GLY A 148 -8.14 -13.43 -6.03
N VAL A 149 -8.22 -14.58 -5.34
CA VAL A 149 -9.49 -15.25 -5.03
C VAL A 149 -10.30 -14.47 -3.99
N LEU A 150 -9.66 -13.86 -2.98
CA LEU A 150 -10.33 -13.01 -2.00
C LEU A 150 -10.85 -11.70 -2.61
N ALA A 151 -10.07 -11.07 -3.48
CA ALA A 151 -10.51 -9.90 -4.24
C ALA A 151 -11.66 -10.26 -5.20
N ALA A 152 -11.58 -11.40 -5.88
CA ALA A 152 -12.64 -11.90 -6.73
C ALA A 152 -13.92 -12.23 -5.93
N GLY A 153 -13.79 -12.87 -4.78
CA GLY A 153 -14.91 -13.24 -3.91
C GLY A 153 -15.65 -12.03 -3.34
N SER A 154 -14.92 -11.02 -2.86
CA SER A 154 -15.52 -9.79 -2.33
C SER A 154 -16.24 -8.97 -3.40
N LEU A 155 -15.73 -8.96 -4.63
CA LEU A 155 -16.37 -8.24 -5.74
C LEU A 155 -17.56 -9.01 -6.35
N VAL A 156 -17.49 -10.34 -6.45
CA VAL A 156 -18.63 -11.18 -6.85
C VAL A 156 -19.75 -11.09 -5.82
N ALA A 157 -19.42 -11.09 -4.52
CA ALA A 157 -20.38 -10.85 -3.45
C ALA A 157 -21.06 -9.47 -3.60
N GLY A 158 -20.29 -8.42 -3.90
CA GLY A 158 -20.82 -7.07 -4.18
C GLY A 158 -21.74 -7.01 -5.41
N VAL A 159 -21.46 -7.78 -6.46
CA VAL A 159 -22.29 -7.86 -7.68
C VAL A 159 -23.60 -8.63 -7.43
N LEU A 160 -23.58 -9.66 -6.58
CA LEU A 160 -24.77 -10.44 -6.22
C LEU A 160 -25.70 -9.69 -5.24
N THR A 161 -25.15 -8.97 -4.27
CA THR A 161 -25.93 -8.24 -3.26
C THR A 161 -26.49 -6.89 -3.73
N GLY A 162 -25.88 -6.24 -4.71
CA GLY A 162 -26.33 -4.92 -5.20
C GLY A 162 -27.66 -4.91 -5.98
N GLY A 163 -28.23 -6.07 -6.33
CA GLY A 163 -29.42 -6.19 -7.18
C GLY A 163 -30.71 -6.67 -6.49
N SER A 164 -30.64 -7.28 -5.30
CA SER A 164 -31.81 -7.86 -4.64
C SER A 164 -32.46 -6.93 -3.61
N VAL A 165 -31.72 -5.96 -3.06
CA VAL A 165 -32.20 -5.15 -1.93
C VAL A 165 -33.00 -3.92 -2.36
N TYR A 166 -32.75 -3.37 -3.56
CA TYR A 166 -33.42 -2.14 -4.02
C TYR A 166 -34.89 -2.32 -4.47
N ARG A 167 -35.46 -3.53 -4.35
CA ARG A 167 -36.83 -3.81 -4.84
C ARG A 167 -37.83 -4.14 -3.73
N THR A 168 -37.42 -4.10 -2.46
CA THR A 168 -38.28 -4.48 -1.32
C THR A 168 -38.29 -3.48 -0.15
N LEU A 169 -37.84 -2.25 -0.38
CA LEU A 169 -38.12 -1.08 0.48
C LEU A 169 -38.62 0.06 -0.40
#